data_AF-A0A3D0WQA4-F1
#
_entry.id   AF-A0A3D0WQA4-F1
#
_cell.length_a   1.000
_cell.length_b   1.000
_cell.length_c   1.000
_cell.angle_alpha   90.00
_cell.angle_beta   90.00
_cell.angle_gamma   90.00
#
_symmetry.space_group_name_H-M   'P 1'
#
loop_
_entity.id
_entity.type
_entity.pdbx_description
1 polymer ?
#
loop_
_entity_poly.entity_id
_entity_poly.type
_entity_poly.pdbx_seq_one_letter_code
_entity_poly.pdbx_strand_id
1 'polypeptide(L)'
;QNIYPEEIEDKLNNSPYILESLAIEEKGKIIALIVPDTEVLKAENILPEQYVPVFDKEINAINAKLANYSKIASFRLQSEEFEKTPKRSIRRFKYQK
;
A
#
# COMPACT_ATOMS: atom_id res chain seq x y z
N GLN A 1 17.11 -8.55 -11.19
CA GLN A 1 16.45 -8.93 -9.93
C GLN A 1 14.97 -8.76 -10.17
N ASN A 2 14.17 -9.82 -10.04
CA ASN A 2 12.73 -9.69 -10.22
C ASN A 2 12.17 -9.01 -8.97
N ILE A 3 11.53 -7.86 -9.17
CA ILE A 3 10.69 -7.22 -8.15
C ILE A 3 9.29 -7.75 -8.40
N TYR A 4 8.67 -8.35 -7.38
CA TYR A 4 7.30 -8.83 -7.46
C TYR A 4 6.41 -7.85 -6.67
N PRO A 5 5.66 -6.97 -7.34
CA PRO A 5 4.73 -6.05 -6.68
C PRO A 5 3.74 -6.80 -5.78
N GLU A 6 3.34 -8.00 -6.18
CA GLU A 6 2.42 -8.87 -5.45
C GLU A 6 2.95 -9.23 -4.04
N GLU A 7 4.25 -9.49 -3.86
CA GLU A 7 4.81 -9.76 -2.52
C GLU A 7 4.75 -8.55 -1.59
N ILE A 8 4.83 -7.35 -2.15
CA ILE A 8 4.73 -6.10 -1.41
C ILE A 8 3.27 -5.87 -1.02
N GLU A 9 2.35 -6.06 -1.95
CA GLU A 9 0.90 -6.00 -1.72
C GLU A 9 0.46 -6.99 -0.65
N ASP A 10 0.93 -8.23 -0.68
CA ASP A 10 0.67 -9.22 0.37
C ASP A 10 1.11 -8.72 1.75
N LYS A 11 2.31 -8.14 1.86
CA LYS A 11 2.81 -7.59 3.13
C LYS A 11 1.99 -6.40 3.62
N LEU A 12 1.55 -5.54 2.71
CA LEU A 12 0.71 -4.38 3.03
C LEU A 12 -0.69 -4.83 3.47
N ASN A 13 -1.30 -5.77 2.74
CA ASN A 13 -2.63 -6.32 3.04
C ASN A 13 -2.67 -7.12 4.36
N ASN A 14 -1.50 -7.49 4.92
CA ASN A 14 -1.42 -8.07 6.27
C ASN A 14 -1.59 -7.03 7.39
N SER A 15 -1.52 -5.73 7.08
CA SER A 15 -1.70 -4.67 8.08
C SER A 15 -3.20 -4.46 8.36
N PRO A 16 -3.65 -4.45 9.62
CA PRO A 16 -5.06 -4.23 9.96
C PRO A 16 -5.53 -2.81 9.61
N TYR A 17 -4.60 -1.88 9.39
CA TYR A 17 -4.88 -0.50 9.01
C TYR A 17 -5.08 -0.31 7.51
N ILE A 18 -4.83 -1.34 6.70
CA ILE A 18 -4.87 -1.29 5.24
C ILE A 18 -6.08 -2.09 4.76
N LEU A 19 -7.03 -1.40 4.14
CA LEU A 19 -8.20 -2.04 3.52
C LEU A 19 -7.81 -2.69 2.20
N GLU A 20 -7.07 -1.95 1.36
CA GLU A 20 -6.52 -2.44 0.10
C GLU A 20 -5.16 -1.80 -0.17
N SER A 21 -4.30 -2.51 -0.89
CA SER A 21 -3.04 -1.95 -1.37
C SER A 21 -2.73 -2.38 -2.80
N LEU A 22 -1.92 -1.56 -3.48
CA LEU A 22 -1.42 -1.83 -4.82
C LEU A 22 0.01 -1.31 -4.93
N ALA A 23 0.95 -2.15 -5.36
CA ALA A 23 2.32 -1.74 -5.62
C ALA A 23 2.48 -1.41 -7.11
N ILE A 24 2.95 -0.21 -7.40
CA ILE A 24 3.25 0.24 -8.76
C ILE A 24 4.73 0.59 -8.88
N GLU A 25 5.29 0.39 -10.07
CA GLU A 25 6.62 0.88 -10.39
C GLU A 25 6.48 2.22 -11.12
N GLU A 26 7.06 3.28 -10.57
CA GLU A 26 7.08 4.62 -11.16
C GLU A 26 8.54 5.10 -11.24
N LYS A 27 9.05 5.34 -12.46
CA LYS A 27 10.44 5.80 -12.70
C LYS A 27 11.51 4.89 -12.08
N GLY A 28 11.30 3.57 -12.10
CA GLY A 28 12.24 2.58 -11.53
C GLY A 28 12.26 2.55 -10.00
N LYS A 29 11.23 3.11 -9.35
CA LYS A 29 11.02 3.05 -7.90
C LYS A 29 9.65 2.45 -7.61
N ILE A 30 9.56 1.66 -6.53
CA ILE A 30 8.29 1.10 -6.10
C ILE A 30 7.53 2.12 -5.26
N ILE A 31 6.29 2.39 -5.65
CA ILE A 31 5.36 3.26 -4.95
C ILE A 31 4.17 2.40 -4.50
N ALA A 32 3.87 2.44 -3.20
CA ALA A 32 2.72 1.73 -2.64
C ALA A 32 1.49 2.65 -2.63
N LEU A 33 0.41 2.27 -3.32
CA LEU A 33 -0.89 2.90 -3.17
C LEU A 33 -1.64 2.16 -2.07
N ILE A 34 -2.14 2.88 -1.08
CA ILE A 34 -2.75 2.30 0.12
C ILE A 34 -4.11 2.93 0.34
N VAL A 35 -5.15 2.11 0.44
CA VAL A 35 -6.48 2.51 0.90
C VAL A 35 -6.51 2.23 2.41
N PRO A 36 -6.50 3.26 3.27
CA PRO A 36 -6.53 3.06 4.71
C PRO A 36 -7.91 2.56 5.15
N ASP A 37 -7.93 1.59 6.06
CA ASP A 37 -9.16 1.16 6.72
C ASP A 37 -9.58 2.20 7.75
N THR A 38 -10.44 3.14 7.33
CA THR A 38 -10.90 4.21 8.20
C THR A 38 -11.78 3.72 9.35
N GLU A 39 -12.37 2.52 9.25
CA GLU A 39 -13.18 1.96 10.33
C GLU A 39 -12.27 1.48 11.47
N VAL A 40 -11.23 0.72 11.12
CA VAL A 40 -10.21 0.25 12.09
C VAL A 40 -9.44 1.41 12.68
N LEU A 41 -8.98 2.35 11.86
CA LEU A 41 -8.23 3.53 12.34
C LEU A 41 -9.05 4.38 13.30
N LYS A 42 -10.36 4.58 13.02
CA LYS A 42 -11.26 5.28 13.95
C LYS A 42 -11.48 4.51 15.24
N ALA A 43 -11.64 3.19 15.18
CA ALA A 43 -11.78 2.35 16.37
C ALA A 43 -10.55 2.45 17.28
N GLU A 44 -9.36 2.57 16.70
CA GLU A 44 -8.09 2.79 17.40
C GLU A 44 -7.83 4.27 17.78
N ASN A 45 -8.80 5.17 17.56
CA ASN A 45 -8.69 6.63 17.79
C ASN A 45 -7.54 7.29 17.01
N ILE A 46 -7.16 6.72 15.87
CA ILE A 46 -6.14 7.28 14.99
C ILE A 46 -6.81 8.30 14.07
N LEU A 47 -6.37 9.56 14.17
CA LEU A 47 -6.91 10.64 13.35
C LEU A 47 -6.24 10.65 11.95
N PRO A 48 -6.90 11.20 10.91
CA PRO A 48 -6.33 11.30 9.57
C PRO A 48 -4.96 12.00 9.51
N GLU A 49 -4.72 12.96 10.40
CA GLU A 49 -3.41 13.62 10.55
C GLU A 49 -2.28 12.69 11.01
N GLN A 50 -2.63 11.59 11.69
CA GLN A 50 -1.72 10.56 12.15
C GLN A 50 -1.54 9.41 11.16
N TYR A 51 -2.29 9.38 10.06
CA TYR A 51 -2.19 8.29 9.09
C TYR A 51 -0.80 8.22 8.49
N VAL A 52 -0.27 9.35 8.02
CA VAL A 52 1.08 9.41 7.43
C VAL A 52 2.14 8.79 8.34
N PRO A 53 2.32 9.21 9.60
CA PRO A 53 3.33 8.59 10.47
C PRO A 53 3.03 7.13 10.85
N VAL A 54 1.77 6.70 10.88
CA VAL A 54 1.41 5.28 11.12
C VAL A 54 1.83 4.42 9.94
N PHE A 55 1.43 4.79 8.73
CA PHE A 55 1.80 4.05 7.52
C PHE A 55 3.30 4.13 7.25
N ASP A 56 3.97 5.24 7.53
CA ASP A 56 5.42 5.34 7.37
C ASP A 56 6.15 4.32 8.26
N LYS A 57 5.69 4.10 9.50
CA LYS A 57 6.23 3.05 10.38
C LYS A 57 5.99 1.65 9.81
N GLU A 58 4.78 1.36 9.33
CA GLU A 58 4.46 0.08 8.70
C GLU A 58 5.32 -0.19 7.47
N ILE A 59 5.47 0.81 6.60
CA ILE A 59 6.31 0.74 5.39
C ILE A 59 7.77 0.52 5.76
N ASN A 60 8.28 1.21 6.78
CA ASN A 60 9.66 0.98 7.25
C ASN A 60 9.85 -0.43 7.81
N ALA A 61 8.88 -0.96 8.57
CA ALA A 61 8.93 -2.33 9.08
C ALA A 61 8.88 -3.38 7.94
N ILE A 62 8.11 -3.11 6.89
CA ILE A 62 8.06 -3.95 5.68
C ILE A 62 9.38 -3.85 4.91
N ASN A 63 9.89 -2.63 4.68
CA ASN A 63 11.16 -2.37 4.00
C ASN A 63 12.37 -2.99 4.71
N ALA A 64 12.32 -3.15 6.03
CA ALA A 64 13.36 -3.84 6.80
C ALA A 64 13.41 -5.35 6.50
N LYS A 65 12.29 -5.94 6.07
CA LYS A 65 12.18 -7.35 5.67
C LYS A 65 12.39 -7.57 4.17
N LEU A 66 12.36 -6.49 3.37
CA LEU A 66 12.54 -6.54 1.92
C LEU A 66 14.01 -6.34 1.53
N ALA A 67 14.39 -6.94 0.40
CA ALA A 67 15.69 -6.69 -0.19
C ALA A 67 15.79 -5.23 -0.69
N ASN A 68 17.01 -4.68 -0.74
CA ASN A 68 17.25 -3.26 -1.07
C ASN A 68 16.59 -2.77 -2.37
N TYR A 69 16.50 -3.64 -3.38
CA TYR A 69 15.92 -3.33 -4.68
C TYR A 69 14.38 -3.42 -4.72
N SER A 70 13.77 -4.09 -3.73
CA SER A 70 12.30 -4.22 -3.59
C SER A 70 11.73 -3.23 -2.56
N LYS A 71 12.55 -2.32 -2.03
CA LYS A 71 12.09 -1.35 -1.04
C LYS A 71 11.10 -0.38 -1.65
N ILE A 72 10.02 -0.16 -0.91
CA ILE A 72 9.01 0.85 -1.19
C ILE A 72 9.69 2.20 -1.01
N ALA A 73 9.81 2.96 -2.09
CA ALA A 73 10.44 4.27 -2.09
C ALA A 73 9.51 5.35 -1.56
N SER A 74 8.19 5.19 -1.76
CA SER A 74 7.16 6.11 -1.26
C SER A 74 5.81 5.42 -1.23
N PHE A 75 4.85 5.99 -0.51
CA PHE A 75 3.47 5.54 -0.51
C PHE A 75 2.51 6.69 -0.78
N ARG A 76 1.32 6.39 -1.30
CA ARG A 76 0.24 7.35 -1.52
C ARG A 76 -1.03 6.79 -0.91
N LEU A 77 -1.63 7.54 0.01
CA LEU A 77 -2.94 7.19 0.55
C LEU A 77 -4.01 7.50 -0.48
N GLN A 78 -4.91 6.54 -0.71
CA GLN A 78 -6.07 6.65 -1.56
C GLN A 78 -7.31 6.79 -0.67
N SER A 79 -8.13 7.80 -0.92
CA SER A 79 -9.38 7.99 -0.17
C SER A 79 -10.50 7.05 -0.64
N GLU A 80 -10.36 6.49 -1.85
CA GLU A 80 -11.33 5.62 -2.49
C GLU A 80 -10.73 4.23 -2.73
N GLU A 81 -11.57 3.20 -2.67
CA GLU A 81 -11.21 1.83 -3.04
C GLU A 81 -10.72 1.75 -4.49
N PHE A 82 -9.87 0.75 -4.78
CA PHE A 82 -9.40 0.57 -6.14
C PHE A 82 -10.53 0.08 -7.06
N GLU A 83 -10.56 0.55 -8.31
CA GLU A 83 -11.59 0.13 -9.24
C GLU A 83 -11.47 -1.38 -9.53
N LYS A 84 -12.49 -2.16 -9.18
CA LYS A 84 -12.51 -3.61 -9.38
C LYS A 84 -13.12 -3.98 -10.74
N THR A 85 -12.61 -5.06 -11.33
CA THR A 85 -13.25 -5.73 -12.46
C THR A 85 -14.53 -6.45 -12.02
N PRO A 86 -15.44 -6.83 -12.93
CA PRO A 86 -16.59 -7.69 -12.59
C PRO A 86 -16.18 -9.02 -11.92
N LYS A 87 -14.93 -9.46 -12.11
CA LYS A 87 -14.33 -10.63 -11.45
C LYS A 87 -13.73 -10.31 -10.06
N ARG A 88 -14.00 -9.14 -9.49
CA ARG A 88 -13.52 -8.64 -8.18
C ARG A 88 -12.00 -8.38 -8.07
N SER A 89 -11.24 -8.51 -9.16
CA SER A 89 -9.81 -8.16 -9.17
C SER A 89 -9.59 -6.67 -9.42
N ILE A 90 -8.60 -6.05 -8.78
CA ILE A 90 -8.22 -4.64 -8.96
C ILE A 90 -7.77 -4.35 -10.41
N ARG A 91 -8.27 -3.27 -11.01
CA ARG A 91 -7.88 -2.79 -12.34
C ARG A 91 -6.54 -2.07 -12.30
N ARG A 92 -5.46 -2.83 -12.12
CA ARG A 92 -4.07 -2.31 -12.04
C ARG A 92 -3.67 -1.38 -13.20
N PHE A 93 -4.22 -1.59 -14.40
CA PHE A 93 -3.96 -0.75 -15.58
C PHE A 93 -4.37 0.72 -15.42
N LYS A 94 -5.28 1.05 -14.49
CA LYS A 94 -5.65 2.45 -14.20
C LYS A 94 -4.61 3.19 -13.37
N TYR A 95 -3.79 2.45 -12.62
CA TYR A 95 -2.91 2.98 -11.60
C TYR A 95 -1.43 2.87 -11.98
N GLN A 96 -1.10 2.01 -12.94
CA GLN A 96 0.22 1.97 -13.60
C GLN A 96 0.23 2.96 -14.77
N LYS A 97 1.00 4.06 -14.65
CA LYS A 97 1.22 5.04 -15.73
C LYS A 97 2.66 5.01 -16.21
#